data_AF-R5KU54-F1
#
_entry.id   AF-R5KU54-F1
#
_cell.length_a   1.000
_cell.length_b   1.000
_cell.length_c   1.000
_cell.angle_alpha   90.00
_cell.angle_beta   90.00
_cell.angle_gamma   90.00
#
_symmetry.space_group_name_H-M   'P 1'
#
loop_
_entity.id
_entity.type
_entity.pdbx_description
1 polymer ?
#
loop_
_entity_poly.entity_id
_entity_poly.type
_entity_poly.pdbx_seq_one_letter_code
_entity_poly.pdbx_strand_id
1 'polypeptide(L)'
;MVAKLIDGVLKYPQNKVVISNPPESLLKEYLGYKDYIEQGKPTYDPMTQKLVAQYSEDDDTITCSYSVVDIPEDEQQQDDTSKRLSKLENEVSGITSAIQEGLDI
;
A
#
# COMPACT_ATOMS: atom_id res chain seq x y z
N MET A 1 -9.38 37.69 -18.95
CA MET A 1 -8.39 37.80 -17.85
C MET A 1 -8.66 39.09 -17.10
N VAL A 2 -8.79 39.06 -15.78
CA VAL A 2 -9.07 40.24 -14.95
C VAL A 2 -7.82 40.54 -14.13
N ALA A 3 -7.17 41.68 -14.37
CA ALA A 3 -6.01 42.15 -13.60
C ALA A 3 -6.49 42.97 -12.39
N LYS A 4 -5.78 42.88 -11.26
CA LYS A 4 -6.01 43.75 -10.10
C LYS A 4 -4.92 44.82 -10.06
N LEU A 5 -5.34 46.08 -9.88
CA LEU A 5 -4.43 47.19 -9.64
C LEU A 5 -4.11 47.22 -8.13
N ILE A 6 -2.84 47.10 -7.77
CA ILE A 6 -2.36 47.23 -6.38
C ILE A 6 -1.19 48.22 -6.41
N ASP A 7 -1.30 49.31 -5.66
CA ASP A 7 -0.30 50.38 -5.58
C ASP A 7 0.19 50.91 -6.94
N GLY A 8 -0.73 51.09 -7.89
CA GLY A 8 -0.41 51.62 -9.22
C GLY A 8 0.22 50.62 -10.19
N VAL A 9 0.43 49.37 -9.78
CA VAL A 9 1.00 48.32 -10.63
C VAL A 9 -0.08 47.28 -10.96
N LEU A 10 -0.25 46.98 -12.25
CA LEU A 10 -1.12 45.91 -12.74
C LEU A 10 -0.54 44.55 -12.32
N LYS A 11 -1.19 43.87 -11.36
CA LYS A 11 -0.85 42.48 -11.01
C LYS A 11 -1.83 41.53 -11.67
N TYR A 12 -1.28 40.62 -12.47
CA TYR A 12 -2.03 39.53 -13.08
C TYR A 12 -2.14 38.38 -12.06
N PRO A 13 -3.31 37.72 -11.95
CA PRO A 13 -3.42 36.52 -11.13
C PRO A 13 -2.45 35.46 -11.64
N GLN A 14 -1.66 34.88 -10.73
CA GLN A 14 -0.80 33.74 -11.03
C GLN A 14 -1.69 32.60 -11.54
N ASN A 15 -1.38 32.06 -12.72
CA ASN A 15 -2.07 30.88 -13.23
C ASN A 15 -1.85 29.73 -12.25
N LYS A 16 -2.89 29.34 -11.52
CA LYS A 16 -2.87 28.10 -10.73
C LYS A 16 -2.88 26.93 -11.71
N VAL A 17 -1.72 26.33 -11.91
CA VAL A 17 -1.61 25.05 -12.63
C VAL A 17 -1.97 23.95 -11.64
N VAL A 18 -3.06 23.22 -11.91
CA VAL A 18 -3.45 22.04 -11.14
C VAL A 18 -2.98 20.83 -11.94
N ILE A 19 -1.94 20.16 -11.45
CA ILE A 19 -1.43 18.92 -12.04
C ILE A 19 -2.05 17.78 -11.25
N SER A 20 -2.95 17.02 -11.88
CA SER A 20 -3.50 15.80 -11.31
C SER A 20 -2.43 14.71 -11.41
N ASN A 21 -1.91 14.26 -10.27
CA ASN A 21 -0.77 13.34 -10.15
C ASN A 21 0.58 13.94 -10.58
N PRO A 22 1.12 14.91 -9.82
CA PRO A 22 2.39 15.54 -10.14
C PRO A 22 3.55 14.53 -10.09
N PRO A 23 4.54 14.64 -11.00
CA PRO A 23 5.78 13.88 -10.91
C PRO A 23 6.51 14.16 -9.59
N GLU A 24 7.25 13.16 -9.12
CA GLU A 24 7.93 13.16 -7.81
C GLU A 24 8.87 14.37 -7.62
N SER A 25 9.49 14.86 -8.70
CA SER A 25 10.31 16.07 -8.69
C SER A 25 9.51 17.32 -8.28
N LEU A 26 8.28 17.47 -8.75
CA LEU A 26 7.41 18.60 -8.38
C LEU A 26 6.86 18.46 -6.96
N LEU A 27 6.68 17.23 -6.46
CA LEU A 27 6.33 16.98 -5.06
C LEU A 27 7.45 17.44 -4.12
N LYS A 28 8.70 17.15 -4.47
CA LYS A 28 9.89 17.59 -3.71
C LYS A 28 10.03 19.11 -3.75
N GLU A 29 9.93 19.71 -4.94
CA GLU A 29 10.16 21.15 -5.16
C GLU A 29 9.06 22.06 -4.56
N TYR A 30 7.79 21.67 -4.66
CA TYR A 30 6.67 22.56 -4.30
C TYR A 30 5.92 22.14 -3.04
N LEU A 31 6.01 20.88 -2.63
CA LEU A 31 5.25 20.33 -1.49
C LEU A 31 6.15 19.83 -0.36
N GLY A 32 7.47 19.95 -0.50
CA GLY A 32 8.44 19.60 0.55
C GLY A 32 8.49 18.10 0.85
N TYR A 33 8.16 17.25 -0.13
CA TYR A 33 8.30 15.80 0.04
C TYR A 33 9.78 15.44 0.18
N LYS A 34 10.09 14.58 1.15
CA LYS A 34 11.44 14.06 1.42
C LYS A 34 11.80 12.93 0.47
N ASP A 35 13.09 12.71 0.26
CA ASP A 35 13.57 11.59 -0.57
C ASP A 35 13.26 10.25 0.11
N TYR A 36 12.54 9.37 -0.59
CA TYR A 36 12.22 8.04 -0.09
C TYR A 36 13.25 7.01 -0.57
N ILE A 37 13.88 6.32 0.37
CA ILE A 37 14.89 5.29 0.10
C ILE A 37 14.38 3.96 0.68
N GLU A 38 14.09 3.00 -0.20
CA GLU A 38 13.72 1.64 0.20
C GLU A 38 14.97 0.74 0.21
N GLN A 39 15.33 0.22 1.38
CA GLN A 39 16.39 -0.77 1.49
C GLN A 39 15.93 -2.13 0.96
N GLY A 40 16.87 -2.89 0.38
CA GLY A 40 16.59 -4.21 -0.16
C GLY A 40 15.98 -5.15 0.89
N LYS A 41 14.93 -5.87 0.51
CA LYS A 41 14.26 -6.84 1.40
C LYS A 41 15.23 -7.98 1.71
N PRO A 42 15.52 -8.28 2.98
CA PRO A 42 16.37 -9.41 3.34
C PRO A 42 15.66 -10.73 3.01
N THR A 43 16.44 -11.78 2.79
CA THR A 43 15.90 -13.13 2.63
C THR A 43 15.27 -13.60 3.93
N TYR A 44 14.03 -14.09 3.87
CA TYR A 44 13.29 -14.62 5.01
C TYR A 44 12.52 -15.88 4.56
N ASP A 45 12.17 -16.73 5.51
CA ASP A 45 11.30 -17.89 5.27
C ASP A 45 9.82 -17.50 5.46
N PRO A 46 9.00 -17.48 4.40
CA PRO A 46 7.60 -17.05 4.50
C PRO A 46 6.71 -17.92 5.40
N MET A 47 7.16 -19.13 5.75
CA MET A 47 6.39 -20.03 6.62
C MET A 47 6.60 -19.77 8.11
N THR A 48 7.79 -19.27 8.49
CA THR A 48 8.19 -19.14 9.89
C THR A 48 8.47 -17.70 10.29
N GLN A 49 8.69 -16.82 9.31
CA GLN A 49 9.15 -15.45 9.50
C GLN A 49 8.30 -14.45 8.72
N LYS A 50 8.17 -13.25 9.27
CA LYS A 50 7.52 -12.10 8.64
C LYS A 50 8.49 -10.93 8.52
N LEU A 51 8.35 -10.17 7.44
CA LEU A 51 9.05 -8.89 7.30
C LEU A 51 8.24 -7.78 7.96
N VAL A 52 8.88 -7.05 8.85
CA VAL A 52 8.34 -5.84 9.48
C VAL A 52 9.06 -4.64 8.88
N ALA A 53 8.31 -3.79 8.19
CA ALA A 53 8.81 -2.52 7.67
C ALA A 53 8.99 -1.53 8.82
N GLN A 54 10.17 -0.93 8.88
CA GLN A 54 10.53 0.13 9.81
C GLN A 54 10.90 1.37 9.02
N TYR A 55 10.21 2.47 9.30
CA TYR A 55 10.43 3.75 8.67
C TYR A 55 11.22 4.64 9.62
N SER A 56 12.39 5.11 9.16
CA SER A 56 13.15 6.14 9.85
C SER A 56 13.11 7.42 9.02
N GLU A 57 12.73 8.52 9.64
CA GLU A 57 12.71 9.84 9.03
C GLU A 57 13.90 10.66 9.53
N ASP A 58 14.76 11.07 8.62
CA ASP A 58 15.79 12.08 8.83
C ASP A 58 15.31 13.45 8.30
N ASP A 59 16.13 14.49 8.46
CA ASP A 59 15.78 15.85 8.05
C ASP A 59 15.37 15.98 6.57
N ASP A 60 16.02 15.23 5.67
CA ASP A 60 15.78 15.29 4.22
C ASP A 60 15.27 13.97 3.60
N THR A 61 15.32 12.85 4.34
CA THR A 61 15.05 11.53 3.76
C THR A 61 14.17 10.65 4.65
N ILE A 62 13.36 9.80 4.02
CA ILE A 62 12.61 8.73 4.68
C ILE A 62 13.20 7.42 4.21
N THR A 63 13.82 6.68 5.13
CA THR A 63 14.37 5.36 4.84
C THR A 63 13.42 4.28 5.31
N CYS A 64 13.03 3.39 4.41
CA CYS A 64 12.30 2.16 4.73
C CYS A 64 13.30 1.01 4.83
N SER A 65 13.40 0.41 6.02
CA SER A 65 14.20 -0.77 6.29
C SER A 65 13.30 -1.95 6.64
N TYR A 66 13.75 -3.16 6.33
CA TYR A 66 12.99 -4.38 6.60
C TYR A 66 13.71 -5.20 7.66
N SER A 67 12.99 -5.52 8.73
CA SER A 67 13.46 -6.41 9.80
C SER A 67 12.74 -7.75 9.72
N VAL A 68 13.47 -8.85 9.89
CA VAL A 68 12.91 -10.20 9.93
C VAL A 68 12.51 -10.50 11.37
N VAL A 69 11.25 -10.87 11.58
CA VAL A 69 10.71 -11.24 12.89
C VAL A 69 10.02 -12.59 12.77
N ASP A 70 10.19 -13.44 13.78
CA ASP A 70 9.54 -14.74 13.82
C ASP A 70 8.03 -14.58 14.00
N ILE A 71 7.25 -15.43 13.31
CA ILE A 71 5.80 -15.47 13.47
C ILE A 71 5.50 -16.25 14.75
N PRO A 72 4.80 -15.68 15.75
CA PRO A 72 4.42 -16.40 16.96
C PRO A 72 3.53 -17.61 16.62
N GLU A 73 3.68 -18.71 17.36
CA GLU A 73 2.97 -19.98 17.10
C GLU A 73 1.43 -19.82 17.05
N ASP A 74 0.89 -18.86 17.81
CA ASP A 74 -0.55 -18.55 17.83
C ASP A 74 -1.06 -18.00 16.47
N GLU A 75 -0.26 -17.17 15.80
CA GLU A 75 -0.61 -16.63 14.47
C GLU A 75 -0.49 -17.72 13.38
N GLN A 76 0.47 -18.64 13.52
CA GLN A 76 0.66 -19.76 12.58
C GLN A 76 -0.54 -20.71 12.57
N GLN A 77 -1.09 -21.03 13.75
CA GLN A 77 -2.28 -21.89 13.87
C GLN A 77 -3.53 -21.24 13.26
N GLN A 78 -3.64 -19.92 13.32
CA GLN A 78 -4.78 -19.20 12.75
C GLN A 78 -4.76 -19.21 11.21
N ASP A 79 -3.59 -19.09 10.59
CA ASP A 79 -3.44 -19.23 9.14
C ASP A 79 -3.74 -20.66 8.64
N ASP A 80 -3.30 -21.68 9.38
CA ASP A 80 -3.57 -23.08 9.03
C ASP A 80 -5.06 -23.43 9.14
N THR A 81 -5.73 -22.96 10.19
CA THR A 81 -7.19 -23.16 10.32
C THR A 81 -7.97 -22.44 9.23
N SER A 82 -7.56 -21.22 8.85
CA SER A 82 -8.16 -20.45 7.76
C SER A 82 -8.01 -21.15 6.39
N LYS A 83 -6.82 -21.69 6.09
CA LYS A 83 -6.60 -22.51 4.88
C LYS A 83 -7.46 -23.77 4.86
N ARG A 84 -7.62 -24.44 6.00
CA ARG A 84 -8.48 -25.64 6.10
C ARG A 84 -9.96 -25.31 5.92
N LEU A 85 -10.42 -24.20 6.47
CA LEU A 85 -11.80 -23.72 6.32
C LEU A 85 -12.14 -23.42 4.86
N SER A 86 -11.29 -22.65 4.16
CA SER A 86 -11.52 -22.32 2.74
C SER A 86 -11.55 -23.57 1.84
N LYS A 87 -10.72 -24.58 2.14
CA LYS A 87 -10.76 -25.86 1.41
C LYS A 87 -12.09 -26.58 1.65
N LEU A 88 -12.55 -26.61 2.90
CA LEU A 88 -13.82 -27.24 3.28
C LEU A 88 -15.03 -26.53 2.62
N GLU A 89 -15.01 -25.20 2.57
CA GLU A 89 -16.05 -24.39 1.92
C GLU A 89 -16.14 -24.71 0.42
N ASN A 90 -15.00 -24.84 -0.26
CA ASN A 90 -14.96 -25.24 -1.67
C ASN A 90 -15.51 -26.66 -1.89
N GLU A 91 -15.16 -27.62 -1.02
CA GLU A 91 -15.68 -28.99 -1.08
C GLU A 91 -17.20 -29.02 -0.87
N VAL A 92 -17.70 -28.32 0.14
CA VAL A 92 -19.15 -28.21 0.42
C VAL A 92 -19.88 -27.52 -0.73
N SER A 93 -19.31 -26.46 -1.31
CA SER A 93 -19.88 -25.80 -2.49
C SER A 93 -19.96 -26.76 -3.67
N GLY A 94 -18.91 -27.54 -3.93
CA GLY A 94 -18.91 -28.54 -5.01
C GLY A 94 -19.94 -29.64 -4.82
N ILE A 95 -20.09 -30.13 -3.59
CA ILE A 95 -21.13 -31.11 -3.23
C ILE A 95 -22.52 -30.53 -3.44
N THR A 96 -22.75 -29.29 -3.00
CA THR A 96 -24.05 -28.62 -3.13
C THR A 96 -24.44 -28.46 -4.60
N SER A 97 -23.51 -28.06 -5.46
CA SER A 97 -23.73 -27.96 -6.91
C SER A 97 -24.05 -29.32 -7.55
N ALA A 98 -23.33 -30.38 -7.16
CA ALA A 98 -23.56 -31.72 -7.69
C ALA A 98 -24.93 -32.30 -7.25
N ILE A 99 -25.37 -31.99 -6.02
CA ILE A 99 -26.70 -32.36 -5.54
C ILE A 99 -27.78 -31.63 -6.34
N GLN A 100 -27.58 -30.34 -6.64
CA GLN A 100 -28.52 -29.54 -7.42
C GLN A 100 -28.67 -30.08 -8.85
N GLU A 101 -27.56 -30.39 -9.52
CA GLU A 101 -27.58 -31.03 -10.85
C GLU A 101 -28.25 -32.40 -10.84
N GLY A 102 -28.10 -33.18 -9.77
CA GLY A 102 -28.75 -34.50 -9.63
C GLY A 102 -30.24 -34.44 -9.30
N LEU A 103 -30.73 -33.30 -8.78
CA LEU A 103 -32.15 -33.05 -8.47
C LEU A 103 -32.93 -32.44 -9.64
N ASP A 104 -32.24 -31.80 -10.57
CA ASP A 104 -32.80 -31.22 -11.80
C ASP A 104 -32.92 -32.25 -12.96
N ILE A 105 -32.72 -33.55 -12.68
CA ILE A 105 -32.93 -34.71 -13.58
C ILE A 105 -34.20 -35.47 -13.19
#